data_AF-A0A397H8W2-F1
#
_entry.id   AF-A0A397H8W2-F1
#
_cell.length_a   1.000
_cell.length_b   1.000
_cell.length_c   1.000
_cell.angle_alpha   90.00
_cell.angle_beta   90.00
_cell.angle_gamma   90.00
#
_symmetry.space_group_name_H-M   'P 1'
#
loop_
_entity.id
_entity.type
_entity.pdbx_description
1 polymer ?
#
loop_
_entity_poly.entity_id
_entity_poly.type
_entity_poly.pdbx_seq_one_letter_code
_entity_poly.pdbx_strand_id
1 'polypeptide(L)'
;MKIMDIQQNIFNNYDCFEEILKHLIDDPGTLFYCLLVNRHWCRVAVPLLWSRPFEYHGFGEPAADIIQIYVSCLPEVERQLLIDEGLDLPPLRCPLFDYPKYLQSFESAHFTGAVMSWLSTKVKSWLSFIEGREPDLYSNTYLVQTVIGNLLFSRSKGLKDLDIVHFDEDDDSLIADITSFDDSNKTLSRLEKFQFDYSGWAEQEDKSSEIISNLFNFMSKWTRNIQHIYISITILSNPELEFPQIAQSFAQLIESQRSLRELIIMGFWTPSTAITLFNALTTQANSLTFLRIHELYQDQFLFLLNILPTLKNLETLQFWGFSGEYDESIKVSTKHGGIITNQINIKNLHYKAEKSQIDVFNYMGPLIQMAGSNLKTLSLESVTPELCLLIGQSCPNVTHLSLSLTTNEIPDSIFHLLSSITNLLHFSLYIYSSDVPFATTESLTQFSLSIPPSLVYFGFYLAITPCVLEYFLKHCQAKLQVLAVYRSEIIDENLITVIKNYKEERDSLRKLLIDPGVNTYEGSVISKALIEANQIIPIINTVIDNSYSFSGPEYESFVDLWNQDIILSPEL
;
A
#
# COMPACT_ATOMS: atom_id res chain seq x y z
N MET A 1 20.28 -51.61 -2.67
CA MET A 1 20.34 -50.38 -3.47
C MET A 1 19.60 -49.33 -2.66
N LYS A 2 20.33 -48.37 -2.09
CA LYS A 2 19.89 -47.53 -0.97
C LYS A 2 19.00 -46.40 -1.51
N ILE A 3 17.96 -46.04 -0.76
CA ILE A 3 17.17 -44.80 -0.96
C ILE A 3 18.06 -43.54 -0.91
N MET A 4 19.30 -43.65 -0.41
CA MET A 4 20.33 -42.61 -0.50
C MET A 4 20.80 -42.31 -1.93
N ASP A 5 20.70 -43.24 -2.89
CA ASP A 5 21.22 -43.05 -4.25
C ASP A 5 20.25 -42.26 -5.16
N ILE A 6 18.97 -42.13 -4.76
CA ILE A 6 17.97 -41.34 -5.51
C ILE A 6 17.98 -39.86 -5.05
N GLN A 7 18.33 -39.58 -3.78
CA GLN A 7 18.52 -38.19 -3.32
C GLN A 7 19.79 -37.52 -3.88
N GLN A 8 20.76 -38.30 -4.36
CA GLN A 8 22.06 -37.77 -4.81
C GLN A 8 22.10 -37.37 -6.30
N ASN A 9 21.11 -37.76 -7.12
CA ASN A 9 21.18 -37.60 -8.58
C ASN A 9 20.16 -36.65 -9.21
N ILE A 10 19.21 -36.08 -8.44
CA ILE A 10 18.22 -35.13 -8.98
C ILE A 10 18.57 -33.66 -8.69
N PHE A 11 19.49 -33.37 -7.74
CA PHE A 11 19.84 -32.00 -7.33
C PHE A 11 21.36 -31.71 -7.31
N ASN A 12 22.11 -32.20 -8.29
CA ASN A 12 23.54 -31.82 -8.45
C ASN A 12 23.74 -30.42 -9.05
N ASN A 13 22.67 -29.65 -9.23
CA ASN A 13 22.76 -28.23 -9.61
C ASN A 13 22.34 -27.37 -8.43
N TYR A 14 23.24 -27.22 -7.46
CA TYR A 14 23.03 -26.43 -6.25
C TYR A 14 22.62 -24.98 -6.57
N ASP A 15 23.07 -24.43 -7.69
CA ASP A 15 22.73 -23.08 -8.17
C ASP A 15 21.23 -22.94 -8.51
N CYS A 16 20.64 -23.97 -9.14
CA CYS A 16 19.20 -23.96 -9.45
C CYS A 16 18.36 -24.03 -8.17
N PHE A 17 18.82 -24.78 -7.17
CA PHE A 17 18.13 -24.90 -5.90
C PHE A 17 18.16 -23.57 -5.13
N GLU A 18 19.32 -22.93 -5.00
CA GLU A 18 19.45 -21.63 -4.35
C GLU A 18 18.51 -20.57 -4.97
N GLU A 19 18.35 -20.59 -6.29
CA GLU A 19 17.42 -19.70 -6.98
C GLU A 19 15.96 -20.02 -6.62
N ILE A 20 15.58 -21.29 -6.53
CA ILE A 20 14.23 -21.69 -6.13
C ILE A 20 13.88 -21.19 -4.73
N LEU A 21 14.76 -21.29 -3.72
CA LEU A 21 14.40 -20.80 -2.38
C LEU A 21 14.27 -19.28 -2.31
N LYS A 22 14.96 -18.52 -3.17
CA LYS A 22 14.79 -17.05 -3.19
C LYS A 22 13.35 -16.66 -3.52
N HIS A 23 12.65 -17.46 -4.33
CA HIS A 23 11.22 -17.27 -4.60
C HIS A 23 10.30 -17.65 -3.43
N LEU A 24 10.84 -18.26 -2.37
CA LEU A 24 10.11 -18.63 -1.16
C LEU A 24 10.33 -17.63 -0.02
N ILE A 25 10.94 -16.47 -0.28
CA ILE A 25 11.25 -15.48 0.75
C ILE A 25 10.01 -14.98 1.50
N ASP A 26 8.84 -14.98 0.84
CA ASP A 26 7.54 -14.60 1.39
C ASP A 26 6.74 -15.80 1.95
N ASP A 27 7.33 -17.01 1.95
CA ASP A 27 6.77 -18.22 2.55
C ASP A 27 7.72 -18.79 3.63
N PRO A 28 7.77 -18.16 4.82
CA PRO A 28 8.62 -18.61 5.91
C PRO A 28 8.28 -20.01 6.39
N GLY A 29 7.04 -20.47 6.21
CA GLY A 29 6.60 -21.82 6.56
C GLY A 29 7.32 -22.87 5.74
N THR A 30 7.34 -22.70 4.41
CA THR A 30 8.08 -23.61 3.51
C THR A 30 9.59 -23.52 3.74
N LEU A 31 10.14 -22.32 3.96
CA LEU A 31 11.56 -22.15 4.29
C LEU A 31 11.95 -22.86 5.59
N PHE A 32 11.08 -22.88 6.60
CA PHE A 32 11.32 -23.63 7.85
C PHE A 32 11.45 -25.13 7.58
N TYR A 33 10.57 -25.72 6.77
CA TYR A 33 10.70 -27.13 6.39
C TYR A 33 11.97 -27.43 5.62
N CYS A 34 12.48 -26.48 4.82
CA CYS A 34 13.76 -26.62 4.13
C CYS A 34 14.94 -26.78 5.11
N LEU A 35 14.85 -26.22 6.33
CA LEU A 35 15.89 -26.40 7.37
C LEU A 35 16.06 -27.86 7.78
N LEU A 36 14.99 -28.65 7.72
CA LEU A 36 14.93 -30.02 8.23
C LEU A 36 15.40 -31.06 7.21
N VAL A 37 15.57 -30.68 5.94
CA VAL A 37 15.89 -31.61 4.85
C VAL A 37 17.34 -32.08 4.92
N ASN A 38 18.31 -31.16 4.84
CA ASN A 38 19.74 -31.47 4.97
C ASN A 38 20.56 -30.20 5.28
N ARG A 39 21.85 -30.37 5.57
CA ARG A 39 22.76 -29.27 5.95
C ARG A 39 22.94 -28.20 4.87
N HIS A 40 22.85 -28.55 3.59
CA HIS A 40 22.96 -27.58 2.49
C HIS A 40 21.71 -26.72 2.44
N TRP A 41 20.53 -27.33 2.47
CA TRP A 41 19.24 -26.62 2.46
C TRP A 41 19.12 -25.68 3.66
N CYS A 42 19.51 -26.15 4.85
CA CYS A 42 19.57 -25.34 6.06
C CYS A 42 20.47 -24.09 5.87
N ARG A 43 21.63 -24.21 5.21
CA ARG A 43 22.54 -23.08 4.98
C ARG A 43 22.01 -22.01 4.03
N VAL A 44 21.13 -22.39 3.10
CA VAL A 44 20.50 -21.48 2.14
C VAL A 44 19.23 -20.85 2.72
N ALA A 45 18.42 -21.65 3.42
CA ALA A 45 17.16 -21.20 4.00
C ALA A 45 17.34 -20.30 5.23
N VAL A 46 18.35 -20.53 6.09
CA VAL A 46 18.58 -19.67 7.27
C VAL A 46 18.76 -18.19 6.91
N PRO A 47 19.63 -17.81 5.95
CA PRO A 47 19.76 -16.41 5.52
C PRO A 47 18.46 -15.76 5.03
N LEU A 48 17.57 -16.54 4.39
CA LEU A 48 16.28 -16.05 3.87
C LEU A 48 15.26 -15.88 5.00
N LEU A 49 15.18 -16.83 5.93
CA LEU A 49 14.33 -16.72 7.12
C LEU A 49 14.78 -15.56 8.02
N TRP A 50 16.08 -15.45 8.26
CA TRP A 50 16.64 -14.43 9.15
C TRP A 50 16.87 -13.07 8.49
N SER A 51 16.50 -12.89 7.22
CA SER A 51 16.54 -11.55 6.61
C SER A 51 15.45 -10.62 7.12
N ARG A 52 14.30 -11.17 7.54
CA ARG A 52 13.13 -10.42 8.01
C ARG A 52 12.50 -11.12 9.23
N PRO A 53 13.25 -11.28 10.32
CA PRO A 53 12.86 -12.16 11.44
C PRO A 53 11.60 -11.67 12.17
N PHE A 54 11.37 -10.36 12.21
CA PHE A 54 10.27 -9.75 12.97
C PHE A 54 8.97 -9.60 12.17
N GLU A 55 9.02 -9.65 10.83
CA GLU A 55 7.87 -9.40 9.95
C GLU A 55 6.73 -10.41 10.14
N TYR A 56 7.06 -11.66 10.49
CA TYR A 56 6.08 -12.75 10.64
C TYR A 56 5.72 -13.07 12.09
N HIS A 57 6.54 -12.62 13.04
CA HIS A 57 6.48 -13.00 14.45
C HIS A 57 6.85 -11.80 15.33
N GLY A 58 5.94 -10.83 15.45
CA GLY A 58 6.16 -9.63 16.28
C GLY A 58 5.78 -9.77 17.75
N PHE A 59 4.97 -10.77 18.12
CA PHE A 59 4.46 -10.93 19.48
C PHE A 59 4.39 -12.40 19.92
N GLY A 60 4.37 -12.63 21.23
CA GLY A 60 4.18 -13.95 21.84
C GLY A 60 5.43 -14.84 21.85
N GLU A 61 5.24 -16.13 22.11
CA GLU A 61 6.32 -17.11 22.27
C GLU A 61 7.28 -17.21 21.05
N PRO A 62 6.80 -17.25 19.79
CA PRO A 62 7.70 -17.29 18.64
C PRO A 62 8.62 -16.05 18.55
N ALA A 63 8.08 -14.87 18.84
CA ALA A 63 8.83 -13.62 18.87
C ALA A 63 9.87 -13.62 20.01
N ALA A 64 9.48 -14.13 21.18
CA ALA A 64 10.39 -14.30 22.30
C ALA A 64 11.56 -15.24 21.97
N ASP A 65 11.30 -16.34 21.25
CA ASP A 65 12.36 -17.27 20.83
C ASP A 65 13.37 -16.62 19.86
N ILE A 66 12.93 -15.68 19.01
CA ILE A 66 13.83 -14.88 18.15
C ILE A 66 14.79 -14.05 19.01
N ILE A 67 14.27 -13.32 20.00
CA ILE A 67 15.11 -12.54 20.92
C ILE A 67 16.05 -13.46 21.71
N GLN A 68 15.58 -14.62 22.16
CA GLN A 68 16.41 -15.61 22.85
C GLN A 68 17.60 -16.08 21.98
N ILE A 69 17.40 -16.22 20.67
CA ILE A 69 18.48 -16.55 19.72
C ILE A 69 19.49 -15.40 19.63
N TYR A 70 19.05 -14.14 19.59
CA TYR A 70 19.95 -12.99 19.59
C TYR A 70 20.70 -12.82 20.91
N VAL A 71 20.04 -13.03 22.05
CA VAL A 71 20.69 -13.08 23.37
C VAL A 71 21.78 -14.15 23.40
N SER A 72 21.55 -15.29 22.75
CA SER A 72 22.55 -16.36 22.63
C SER A 72 23.73 -16.00 21.70
N CYS A 73 23.59 -14.96 20.88
CA CYS A 73 24.63 -14.42 19.99
C CYS A 73 25.42 -13.26 20.61
N LEU A 74 25.03 -12.78 21.80
CA LEU A 74 25.72 -11.69 22.50
C LEU A 74 27.14 -12.11 22.92
N PRO A 75 28.12 -11.20 22.85
CA PRO A 75 29.38 -11.43 23.52
C PRO A 75 29.18 -11.41 25.05
N GLU A 76 30.14 -12.01 25.77
CA GLU A 76 29.99 -12.27 27.21
C GLU A 76 29.84 -10.99 28.03
N VAL A 77 30.45 -9.88 27.59
CA VAL A 77 30.43 -8.60 28.31
C VAL A 77 29.04 -7.97 28.29
N GLU A 78 28.42 -7.90 27.12
CA GLU A 78 27.08 -7.35 26.91
C GLU A 78 26.02 -8.24 27.56
N ARG A 79 26.24 -9.56 27.57
CA ARG A 79 25.40 -10.50 28.31
C ARG A 79 25.50 -10.29 29.82
N GLN A 80 26.71 -10.06 30.34
CA GLN A 80 26.92 -9.81 31.77
C GLN A 80 26.23 -8.50 32.21
N LEU A 81 26.23 -7.48 31.35
CA LEU A 81 25.52 -6.23 31.58
C LEU A 81 24.01 -6.44 31.83
N LEU A 82 23.36 -7.31 31.05
CA LEU A 82 21.94 -7.66 31.29
C LEU A 82 21.72 -8.36 32.63
N ILE A 83 22.66 -9.20 33.07
CA ILE A 83 22.59 -9.93 34.34
C ILE A 83 22.81 -8.98 35.53
N ASP A 84 23.77 -8.07 35.39
CA ASP A 84 24.12 -7.09 36.43
C ASP A 84 22.95 -6.12 36.70
N GLU A 85 22.14 -5.83 35.68
CA GLU A 85 20.88 -5.07 35.79
C GLU A 85 19.70 -5.92 36.32
N GLY A 86 19.94 -7.18 36.72
CA GLY A 86 18.98 -8.01 37.45
C GLY A 86 18.12 -8.95 36.60
N LEU A 87 18.44 -9.15 35.32
CA LEU A 87 17.74 -10.09 34.44
C LEU A 87 18.28 -11.53 34.61
N ASP A 88 17.42 -12.46 35.02
CA ASP A 88 17.75 -13.89 35.08
C ASP A 88 17.64 -14.53 33.71
N LEU A 89 18.77 -14.52 33.00
CA LEU A 89 18.86 -15.02 31.64
C LEU A 89 18.85 -16.56 31.59
N PRO A 90 18.15 -17.16 30.62
CA PRO A 90 18.23 -18.60 30.39
C PRO A 90 19.67 -19.11 30.13
N PRO A 91 19.92 -20.41 30.35
CA PRO A 91 21.22 -21.01 30.07
C PRO A 91 21.67 -20.80 28.63
N LEU A 92 22.95 -20.46 28.45
CA LEU A 92 23.53 -20.19 27.15
C LEU A 92 23.47 -21.44 26.25
N ARG A 93 23.00 -21.26 25.01
CA ARG A 93 23.15 -22.24 23.94
C ARG A 93 24.01 -21.62 22.84
N CYS A 94 25.05 -22.31 22.40
CA CYS A 94 25.88 -21.79 21.30
C CYS A 94 25.04 -21.72 20.01
N PRO A 95 24.93 -20.54 19.37
CA PRO A 95 24.15 -20.41 18.15
C PRO A 95 24.85 -21.15 17.01
N LEU A 96 24.08 -21.89 16.21
CA LEU A 96 24.61 -22.66 15.07
C LEU A 96 25.10 -21.76 13.94
N PHE A 97 24.49 -20.58 13.83
CA PHE A 97 24.82 -19.56 12.84
C PHE A 97 25.03 -18.22 13.54
N ASP A 98 25.79 -17.36 12.87
CA ASP A 98 25.83 -15.94 13.21
C ASP A 98 24.58 -15.28 12.64
N TYR A 99 23.47 -15.38 13.37
CA TYR A 99 22.16 -14.91 12.95
C TYR A 99 22.07 -13.40 12.71
N PRO A 100 22.64 -12.51 13.56
CA PRO A 100 22.59 -11.06 13.36
C PRO A 100 23.02 -10.59 11.97
N LYS A 101 24.03 -11.24 11.36
CA LYS A 101 24.57 -10.81 10.06
C LYS A 101 23.62 -10.96 8.87
N TYR A 102 22.52 -11.70 9.04
CA TYR A 102 21.56 -11.98 7.98
C TYR A 102 20.44 -10.96 7.91
N LEU A 103 20.27 -10.12 8.95
CA LEU A 103 19.25 -9.09 9.02
C LEU A 103 19.34 -8.14 7.82
N GLN A 104 18.23 -8.00 7.08
CA GLN A 104 18.09 -7.07 5.95
C GLN A 104 16.89 -6.13 6.10
N SER A 105 15.86 -6.52 6.85
CA SER A 105 14.74 -5.65 7.23
C SER A 105 14.70 -5.48 8.75
N PHE A 106 14.44 -4.25 9.21
CA PHE A 106 14.24 -3.94 10.61
C PHE A 106 12.92 -3.18 10.76
N GLU A 107 11.96 -3.79 11.46
CA GLU A 107 10.67 -3.19 11.81
C GLU A 107 10.66 -2.97 13.33
N SER A 108 10.46 -1.73 13.76
CA SER A 108 10.68 -1.34 15.16
C SER A 108 9.58 -1.79 16.12
N ALA A 109 8.30 -1.82 15.71
CA ALA A 109 7.20 -2.18 16.61
C ALA A 109 7.23 -3.66 16.99
N HIS A 110 7.39 -4.55 16.02
CA HIS A 110 7.57 -5.99 16.18
C HIS A 110 8.88 -6.33 16.89
N PHE A 111 9.97 -5.58 16.65
CA PHE A 111 11.17 -5.75 17.46
C PHE A 111 10.90 -5.44 18.95
N THR A 112 10.20 -4.35 19.23
CA THR A 112 9.78 -3.95 20.58
C THR A 112 8.86 -4.99 21.21
N GLY A 113 7.83 -5.41 20.50
CA GLY A 113 6.89 -6.46 20.92
C GLY A 113 7.58 -7.80 21.19
N ALA A 114 8.58 -8.17 20.38
CA ALA A 114 9.38 -9.37 20.58
C ALA A 114 10.23 -9.30 21.86
N VAL A 115 10.84 -8.13 22.15
CA VAL A 115 11.59 -7.90 23.39
C VAL A 115 10.68 -7.97 24.61
N MET A 116 9.52 -7.30 24.57
CA MET A 116 8.52 -7.35 25.65
C MET A 116 7.99 -8.79 25.87
N SER A 117 7.74 -9.52 24.78
CA SER A 117 7.34 -10.94 24.84
C SER A 117 8.44 -11.80 25.48
N TRP A 118 9.70 -11.55 25.16
CA TRP A 118 10.83 -12.27 25.74
C TRP A 118 11.01 -11.98 27.24
N LEU A 119 10.93 -10.70 27.64
CA LEU A 119 10.99 -10.29 29.04
C LEU A 119 9.87 -10.91 29.88
N SER A 120 8.66 -11.00 29.34
CA SER A 120 7.50 -11.55 30.05
C SER A 120 7.46 -13.08 30.12
N THR A 121 8.05 -13.80 29.15
CA THR A 121 7.93 -15.27 29.04
C THR A 121 9.21 -16.04 29.38
N LYS A 122 10.39 -15.50 29.06
CA LYS A 122 11.67 -16.23 29.17
C LYS A 122 12.54 -15.74 30.31
N VAL A 123 12.36 -14.50 30.76
CA VAL A 123 13.13 -13.90 31.86
C VAL A 123 12.32 -13.94 33.15
N LYS A 124 12.96 -14.37 34.24
CA LYS A 124 12.39 -14.19 35.58
C LYS A 124 12.99 -12.93 36.18
N SER A 125 12.20 -11.90 36.47
CA SER A 125 12.72 -10.75 37.20
C SER A 125 13.05 -11.19 38.64
N TRP A 126 14.32 -11.21 39.03
CA TRP A 126 14.72 -11.48 40.42
C TRP A 126 14.32 -10.34 41.36
N LEU A 127 14.23 -9.11 40.84
CA LEU A 127 13.94 -7.91 41.63
C LEU A 127 12.50 -7.84 42.15
N SER A 128 11.54 -8.44 41.44
CA SER A 128 10.14 -8.51 41.91
C SER A 128 9.98 -9.35 43.19
N PHE A 129 10.94 -10.23 43.49
CA PHE A 129 10.93 -11.07 44.68
C PHE A 129 11.62 -10.45 45.90
N ILE A 130 12.55 -9.51 45.72
CA ILE A 130 13.42 -9.02 46.80
C ILE A 130 12.92 -7.68 47.39
N GLU A 131 12.31 -6.79 46.58
CA GLU A 131 11.97 -5.43 47.05
C GLU A 131 10.48 -5.06 47.01
N GLY A 132 9.59 -5.95 46.58
CA GLY A 132 8.16 -5.63 46.44
C GLY A 132 7.87 -4.52 45.42
N ARG A 133 8.83 -4.21 44.55
CA ARG A 133 8.64 -3.35 43.36
C ARG A 133 8.24 -4.22 42.19
N GLU A 134 7.20 -3.81 41.45
CA GLU A 134 6.89 -4.41 40.17
C GLU A 134 8.08 -4.23 39.21
N PRO A 135 8.39 -5.20 38.33
CA PRO A 135 9.42 -5.03 37.32
C PRO A 135 9.09 -3.82 36.46
N ASP A 136 10.03 -2.88 36.34
CA ASP A 136 9.89 -1.81 35.33
C ASP A 136 10.13 -2.41 33.95
N LEU A 137 9.06 -2.86 33.31
CA LEU A 137 9.09 -3.48 31.99
C LEU A 137 9.66 -2.51 30.95
N TYR A 138 9.45 -1.20 31.10
CA TYR A 138 9.89 -0.19 30.16
C TYR A 138 11.41 0.01 30.20
N SER A 139 11.97 0.23 31.39
CA SER A 139 13.42 0.37 31.55
C SER A 139 14.16 -0.89 31.07
N ASN A 140 13.62 -2.07 31.37
CA ASN A 140 14.17 -3.34 30.89
C ASN A 140 14.04 -3.50 29.37
N THR A 141 12.92 -3.08 28.79
CA THR A 141 12.71 -3.10 27.34
C THR A 141 13.74 -2.21 26.65
N TYR A 142 13.91 -0.98 27.11
CA TYR A 142 14.89 -0.04 26.56
C TYR A 142 16.33 -0.59 26.65
N LEU A 143 16.71 -1.15 27.80
CA LEU A 143 18.02 -1.77 28.00
C LEU A 143 18.26 -2.92 27.02
N VAL A 144 17.32 -3.85 26.91
CA VAL A 144 17.44 -5.02 26.03
C VAL A 144 17.42 -4.60 24.56
N GLN A 145 16.56 -3.65 24.18
CA GLN A 145 16.55 -3.06 22.83
C GLN A 145 17.89 -2.43 22.48
N THR A 146 18.52 -1.72 23.41
CA THR A 146 19.85 -1.11 23.20
C THR A 146 20.91 -2.18 22.97
N VAL A 147 20.97 -3.19 23.84
CA VAL A 147 21.98 -4.26 23.75
C VAL A 147 21.80 -5.11 22.49
N ILE A 148 20.56 -5.52 22.20
CA ILE A 148 20.25 -6.33 21.01
C ILE A 148 20.35 -5.49 19.74
N GLY A 149 19.89 -4.23 19.76
CA GLY A 149 20.02 -3.27 18.66
C GLY A 149 21.49 -3.06 18.25
N ASN A 150 22.38 -2.84 19.22
CA ASN A 150 23.83 -2.77 18.99
C ASN A 150 24.38 -4.05 18.36
N LEU A 151 23.98 -5.22 18.86
CA LEU A 151 24.39 -6.50 18.26
C LEU A 151 23.93 -6.61 16.80
N LEU A 152 22.68 -6.28 16.52
CA LEU A 152 22.09 -6.38 15.20
C LEU A 152 22.78 -5.42 14.22
N PHE A 153 22.95 -4.15 14.60
CA PHE A 153 23.50 -3.14 13.72
C PHE A 153 25.01 -3.30 13.52
N SER A 154 25.78 -3.60 14.56
CA SER A 154 27.24 -3.81 14.45
C SER A 154 27.62 -5.04 13.62
N ARG A 155 26.76 -6.07 13.58
CA ARG A 155 27.01 -7.29 12.82
C ARG A 155 26.27 -7.35 11.49
N SER A 156 25.36 -6.41 11.23
CA SER A 156 24.62 -6.33 9.99
C SER A 156 25.56 -6.10 8.80
N LYS A 157 25.17 -6.65 7.65
CA LYS A 157 25.83 -6.36 6.37
C LYS A 157 25.25 -5.14 5.67
N GLY A 158 24.30 -4.45 6.30
CA GLY A 158 23.51 -3.35 5.77
C GLY A 158 22.05 -3.76 5.60
N LEU A 159 21.15 -2.91 6.07
CA LEU A 159 19.72 -3.05 5.88
C LEU A 159 19.34 -2.58 4.48
N LYS A 160 18.34 -3.24 3.91
CA LYS A 160 17.63 -2.83 2.69
C LYS A 160 16.30 -2.18 3.02
N ASP A 161 15.69 -2.60 4.11
CA ASP A 161 14.38 -2.14 4.55
C ASP A 161 14.43 -1.71 6.01
N LEU A 162 13.75 -0.61 6.30
CA LEU A 162 13.67 -0.01 7.62
C LEU A 162 12.26 0.55 7.76
N ASP A 163 11.55 0.02 8.74
CA ASP A 163 10.22 0.44 9.12
C ASP A 163 10.25 0.88 10.59
N ILE A 164 9.94 2.15 10.82
CA ILE A 164 9.91 2.75 12.14
C ILE A 164 8.49 3.16 12.43
N VAL A 165 7.90 2.48 13.40
CA VAL A 165 6.52 2.64 13.80
C VAL A 165 6.47 3.03 15.26
N HIS A 166 5.70 4.08 15.54
CA HIS A 166 5.30 4.49 16.88
C HIS A 166 3.79 4.71 16.92
N PHE A 167 3.10 3.82 17.65
CA PHE A 167 1.67 3.91 17.92
C PHE A 167 1.44 3.99 19.43
N ASP A 168 0.45 4.80 19.76
CA ASP A 168 0.22 5.35 21.09
C ASP A 168 -0.68 4.50 22.00
N GLU A 169 -1.21 3.37 21.51
CA GLU A 169 -1.99 2.47 22.38
C GLU A 169 -1.12 1.83 23.48
N ASP A 170 0.21 1.92 23.36
CA ASP A 170 1.22 1.46 24.31
C ASP A 170 2.09 2.64 24.84
N ASP A 171 1.53 3.39 25.78
CA ASP A 171 2.18 4.11 26.89
C ASP A 171 3.70 4.35 26.73
N ASP A 172 4.09 5.59 26.38
CA ASP A 172 5.46 6.14 26.39
C ASP A 172 6.57 5.28 25.75
N SER A 173 6.25 4.34 24.85
CA SER A 173 7.27 3.56 24.15
C SER A 173 8.06 4.46 23.20
N LEU A 174 9.21 4.96 23.67
CA LEU A 174 10.13 5.80 22.92
C LEU A 174 10.34 5.21 21.52
N ILE A 175 10.21 6.05 20.48
CA ILE A 175 10.73 5.75 19.14
C ILE A 175 12.14 5.18 19.36
N ALA A 176 12.36 3.92 18.96
CA ALA A 176 13.67 3.31 19.11
C ALA A 176 14.70 4.21 18.43
N ASP A 177 15.59 4.81 19.21
CA ASP A 177 16.63 5.70 18.67
C ASP A 177 17.71 4.83 18.01
N ILE A 178 17.39 4.34 16.81
CA ILE A 178 18.30 3.52 16.00
C ILE A 178 19.57 4.28 15.61
N THR A 179 19.57 5.62 15.74
CA THR A 179 20.76 6.43 15.46
C THR A 179 21.82 6.26 16.54
N SER A 180 21.40 5.88 17.75
CA SER A 180 22.28 5.56 18.88
C SER A 180 22.98 4.21 18.76
N PHE A 181 22.50 3.31 17.89
CA PHE A 181 23.07 1.97 17.76
C PHE A 181 24.45 1.98 17.09
N ASP A 182 25.29 1.03 17.52
CA ASP A 182 26.63 0.84 16.97
C ASP A 182 26.60 0.58 15.46
N ASP A 183 27.46 1.27 14.70
CA ASP A 183 27.59 1.16 13.24
C ASP A 183 26.29 1.47 12.44
N SER A 184 25.33 2.18 13.03
CA SER A 184 24.09 2.63 12.38
C SER A 184 24.31 3.33 11.04
N ASN A 185 25.35 4.16 10.94
CA ASN A 185 25.72 4.82 9.70
C ASN A 185 26.08 3.83 8.56
N LYS A 186 26.83 2.76 8.86
CA LYS A 186 27.18 1.72 7.89
C LYS A 186 25.97 0.87 7.56
N THR A 187 25.20 0.51 8.57
CA THR A 187 24.02 -0.35 8.45
C THR A 187 22.95 0.27 7.58
N LEU A 188 22.68 1.57 7.75
CA LEU A 188 21.69 2.30 6.95
C LEU A 188 22.23 2.73 5.56
N SER A 189 23.54 2.67 5.31
CA SER A 189 24.12 3.13 4.03
C SER A 189 23.66 2.37 2.79
N ARG A 190 23.07 1.18 2.98
CA ARG A 190 22.52 0.31 1.91
C ARG A 190 21.00 0.32 1.82
N LEU A 191 20.34 1.19 2.58
CA LEU A 191 18.90 1.23 2.66
C LEU A 191 18.28 1.57 1.30
N GLU A 192 17.25 0.81 0.92
CA GLU A 192 16.51 0.92 -0.33
C GLU A 192 15.04 1.32 -0.08
N LYS A 193 14.47 0.92 1.05
CA LYS A 193 13.11 1.24 1.49
C LYS A 193 13.13 1.86 2.88
N PHE A 194 12.32 2.89 3.08
CA PHE A 194 12.15 3.54 4.36
C PHE A 194 10.67 3.83 4.61
N GLN A 195 10.13 3.26 5.68
CA GLN A 195 8.80 3.54 6.18
C GLN A 195 8.90 4.18 7.57
N PHE A 196 8.09 5.21 7.78
CA PHE A 196 8.03 5.93 9.03
C PHE A 196 6.59 6.26 9.37
N ASP A 197 6.09 5.70 10.46
CA ASP A 197 4.76 5.91 11.00
C ASP A 197 4.86 6.48 12.41
N TYR A 198 4.33 7.68 12.60
CA TYR A 198 4.31 8.34 13.89
C TYR A 198 2.92 8.91 14.22
N SER A 199 2.39 8.47 15.35
CA SER A 199 1.25 9.09 16.03
C SER A 199 1.56 9.22 17.52
N GLY A 200 1.65 10.44 18.04
CA GLY A 200 1.85 10.69 19.49
C GLY A 200 0.71 11.51 20.12
N TRP A 201 0.85 11.93 21.38
CA TRP A 201 -0.07 12.87 22.05
C TRP A 201 0.36 14.33 21.91
N ALA A 202 -0.62 15.23 22.08
CA ALA A 202 -0.39 16.66 22.22
C ALA A 202 -0.06 17.06 23.67
N GLU A 203 0.99 16.49 24.27
CA GLU A 203 1.47 16.94 25.59
C GLU A 203 2.40 18.15 25.50
N GLN A 204 2.38 19.03 26.51
CA GLN A 204 3.33 20.15 26.58
C GLN A 204 4.74 19.61 26.85
N GLU A 205 5.72 20.03 26.06
CA GLU A 205 7.16 19.67 26.15
C GLU A 205 7.59 18.32 25.53
N ASP A 206 6.84 17.78 24.57
CA ASP A 206 7.29 16.63 23.77
C ASP A 206 8.54 16.96 22.91
N LYS A 207 9.50 16.02 22.86
CA LYS A 207 10.73 16.09 22.04
C LYS A 207 10.62 15.32 20.72
N SER A 208 9.45 14.79 20.38
CA SER A 208 9.27 13.97 19.18
C SER A 208 9.70 14.66 17.90
N SER A 209 9.39 15.94 17.72
CA SER A 209 9.85 16.69 16.54
C SER A 209 11.38 16.79 16.44
N GLU A 210 12.10 16.87 17.57
CA GLU A 210 13.56 16.80 17.62
C GLU A 210 14.07 15.40 17.27
N ILE A 211 13.48 14.34 17.84
CA ILE A 211 13.86 12.95 17.60
C ILE A 211 13.67 12.59 16.12
N ILE A 212 12.49 12.87 15.56
CA ILE A 212 12.16 12.63 14.15
C ILE A 212 13.13 13.40 13.25
N SER A 213 13.36 14.68 13.55
CA SER A 213 14.27 15.50 12.75
C SER A 213 15.71 15.01 12.82
N ASN A 214 16.16 14.55 13.99
CA ASN A 214 17.51 14.00 14.17
C ASN A 214 17.69 12.70 13.39
N LEU A 215 16.68 11.82 13.37
CA LEU A 215 16.68 10.63 12.54
C LEU A 215 16.80 11.00 11.05
N PHE A 216 15.94 11.88 10.53
CA PHE A 216 15.98 12.27 9.12
C PHE A 216 17.31 12.95 8.75
N ASN A 217 17.84 13.81 9.63
CA ASN A 217 19.15 14.45 9.45
C ASN A 217 20.32 13.47 9.53
N PHE A 218 20.21 12.41 10.33
CA PHE A 218 21.20 11.35 10.38
C PHE A 218 21.17 10.56 9.06
N MET A 219 19.98 10.14 8.63
CA MET A 219 19.79 9.40 7.40
C MET A 219 20.20 10.22 6.17
N SER A 220 19.94 11.53 6.15
CA SER A 220 20.35 12.42 5.06
C SER A 220 21.87 12.58 4.93
N LYS A 221 22.66 12.10 5.90
CA LYS A 221 24.13 12.05 5.82
C LYS A 221 24.64 10.71 5.32
N TRP A 222 23.99 9.61 5.70
CA TRP A 222 24.54 8.27 5.56
C TRP A 222 23.82 7.38 4.54
N THR A 223 22.57 7.70 4.21
CA THR A 223 21.76 6.96 3.22
C THR A 223 21.77 7.69 1.88
N ARG A 224 22.00 6.97 0.77
CA ARG A 224 22.08 7.58 -0.58
C ARG A 224 21.31 6.80 -1.65
N ASN A 225 20.75 5.65 -1.29
CA ASN A 225 20.20 4.66 -2.20
C ASN A 225 18.72 4.35 -1.92
N ILE A 226 18.04 5.15 -1.08
CA ILE A 226 16.62 4.95 -0.81
C ILE A 226 15.85 5.22 -2.10
N GLN A 227 15.04 4.24 -2.50
CA GLN A 227 14.21 4.25 -3.70
C GLN A 227 12.73 4.39 -3.36
N HIS A 228 12.31 3.92 -2.19
CA HIS A 228 10.92 3.98 -1.73
C HIS A 228 10.86 4.61 -0.35
N ILE A 229 10.05 5.66 -0.22
CA ILE A 229 9.78 6.33 1.05
C ILE A 229 8.28 6.36 1.30
N TYR A 230 7.88 5.95 2.50
CA TYR A 230 6.54 6.18 3.05
C TYR A 230 6.70 6.95 4.37
N ILE A 231 5.97 8.05 4.53
CA ILE A 231 5.92 8.82 5.79
C ILE A 231 4.47 9.07 6.20
N SER A 232 4.16 8.80 7.45
CA SER A 232 2.91 9.18 8.12
C SER A 232 3.21 9.87 9.45
N ILE A 233 2.68 11.08 9.62
CA ILE A 233 2.83 11.88 10.84
C ILE A 233 1.49 12.57 11.08
N THR A 234 0.72 12.11 12.07
CA THR A 234 -0.69 12.50 12.20
C THR A 234 -1.02 13.35 13.43
N ILE A 235 -0.25 13.23 14.52
CA ILE A 235 -0.54 13.95 15.77
C ILE A 235 0.76 14.47 16.39
N LEU A 236 0.83 15.80 16.60
CA LEU A 236 1.91 16.48 17.33
C LEU A 236 1.30 17.57 18.22
N SER A 237 2.02 17.96 19.28
CA SER A 237 1.60 18.96 20.26
C SER A 237 1.43 20.36 19.69
N ASN A 238 2.27 20.78 18.75
CA ASN A 238 2.17 22.06 18.07
C ASN A 238 2.51 21.95 16.57
N PRO A 239 1.55 21.50 15.74
CA PRO A 239 1.74 21.27 14.31
C PRO A 239 2.32 22.47 13.53
N GLU A 240 1.93 23.70 13.88
CA GLU A 240 2.38 24.90 13.18
C GLU A 240 3.90 25.17 13.33
N LEU A 241 4.48 24.78 14.47
CA LEU A 241 5.91 24.96 14.74
C LEU A 241 6.72 23.70 14.40
N GLU A 242 6.15 22.52 14.65
CA GLU A 242 6.88 21.26 14.58
C GLU A 242 6.93 20.67 13.17
N PHE A 243 5.82 20.75 12.41
CA PHE A 243 5.80 20.22 11.04
C PHE A 243 6.82 20.91 10.13
N PRO A 244 7.05 22.23 10.17
CA PRO A 244 8.09 22.85 9.35
C PRO A 244 9.50 22.35 9.67
N GLN A 245 9.80 22.08 10.94
CA GLN A 245 11.10 21.55 11.35
C GLN A 245 11.31 20.12 10.81
N ILE A 246 10.30 19.27 10.95
CA ILE A 246 10.31 17.90 10.42
C ILE A 246 10.39 17.92 8.90
N ALA A 247 9.60 18.78 8.24
CA ALA A 247 9.62 18.94 6.80
C ALA A 247 11.00 19.36 6.28
N GLN A 248 11.72 20.21 7.01
CA GLN A 248 13.05 20.65 6.61
C GLN A 248 14.09 19.51 6.68
N SER A 249 14.06 18.68 7.72
CA SER A 249 14.95 17.52 7.83
C SER A 249 14.55 16.41 6.84
N PHE A 250 13.26 16.22 6.60
CA PHE A 250 12.75 15.28 5.61
C PHE A 250 13.10 15.71 4.17
N ALA A 251 13.00 17.00 3.85
CA ALA A 251 13.47 17.56 2.59
C ALA A 251 14.95 17.23 2.35
N GLN A 252 15.81 17.42 3.36
CA GLN A 252 17.22 17.05 3.24
C GLN A 252 17.42 15.56 2.98
N LEU A 253 16.59 14.69 3.58
CA LEU A 253 16.62 13.27 3.31
C LEU A 253 16.29 12.97 1.85
N ILE A 254 15.20 13.55 1.32
CA ILE A 254 14.79 13.43 -0.10
C ILE A 254 15.91 13.92 -1.02
N GLU A 255 16.43 15.13 -0.79
CA GLU A 255 17.47 15.75 -1.61
C GLU A 255 18.78 14.95 -1.65
N SER A 256 19.07 14.23 -0.57
CA SER A 256 20.30 13.43 -0.47
C SER A 256 20.26 12.11 -1.25
N GLN A 257 19.08 11.66 -1.70
CA GLN A 257 18.94 10.41 -2.43
C GLN A 257 19.38 10.54 -3.89
N ARG A 258 19.99 9.48 -4.42
CA ARG A 258 20.47 9.43 -5.81
C ARG A 258 19.38 9.07 -6.82
N SER A 259 18.37 8.31 -6.39
CA SER A 259 17.35 7.76 -7.29
C SER A 259 16.08 7.40 -6.52
N LEU A 260 15.47 8.39 -5.87
CA LEU A 260 14.15 8.17 -5.25
C LEU A 260 13.13 7.91 -6.36
N ARG A 261 12.42 6.78 -6.31
CA ARG A 261 11.44 6.34 -7.31
C ARG A 261 10.01 6.50 -6.85
N GLU A 262 9.78 6.29 -5.57
CA GLU A 262 8.46 6.29 -4.96
C GLU A 262 8.46 7.10 -3.68
N LEU A 263 7.45 7.95 -3.55
CA LEU A 263 7.20 8.72 -2.35
C LEU A 263 5.71 8.71 -2.01
N ILE A 264 5.41 8.32 -0.78
CA ILE A 264 4.07 8.35 -0.19
C ILE A 264 4.13 9.24 1.05
N ILE A 265 3.24 10.23 1.11
CA ILE A 265 3.12 11.15 2.24
C ILE A 265 1.68 11.14 2.76
N MET A 266 1.53 10.69 4.00
CA MET A 266 0.28 10.59 4.74
C MET A 266 0.12 11.80 5.69
N GLY A 267 -0.12 12.99 5.13
CA GLY A 267 -0.51 14.18 5.92
C GLY A 267 0.64 15.12 6.34
N PHE A 268 0.53 15.68 7.56
CA PHE A 268 1.36 16.75 8.18
C PHE A 268 1.55 18.05 7.37
N TRP A 269 0.53 18.41 6.59
CA TRP A 269 0.63 19.57 5.70
C TRP A 269 0.38 20.90 6.39
N THR A 270 1.30 21.83 6.14
CA THR A 270 1.12 23.28 6.30
C THR A 270 1.61 23.94 5.00
N PRO A 271 1.29 25.22 4.74
CA PRO A 271 1.83 25.92 3.58
C PRO A 271 3.37 25.89 3.51
N SER A 272 4.06 26.03 4.65
CA SER A 272 5.52 25.98 4.72
C SER A 272 6.06 24.56 4.49
N THR A 273 5.42 23.53 5.06
CA THR A 273 5.76 22.13 4.79
C THR A 273 5.61 21.81 3.31
N ALA A 274 4.48 22.17 2.69
CA ALA A 274 4.22 21.91 1.28
C ALA A 274 5.27 22.54 0.36
N ILE A 275 5.60 23.82 0.57
CA ILE A 275 6.66 24.50 -0.20
C ILE A 275 8.00 23.78 -0.03
N THR A 276 8.36 23.45 1.21
CA THR A 276 9.64 22.81 1.54
C THR A 276 9.77 21.45 0.85
N LEU A 277 8.76 20.59 0.98
CA LEU A 277 8.79 19.25 0.41
C LEU A 277 8.70 19.28 -1.12
N PHE A 278 7.82 20.09 -1.72
CA PHE A 278 7.71 20.17 -3.17
C PHE A 278 8.98 20.73 -3.83
N ASN A 279 9.68 21.67 -3.20
CA ASN A 279 10.99 22.11 -3.69
C ASN A 279 12.01 20.96 -3.65
N ALA A 280 12.04 20.17 -2.57
CA ALA A 280 12.92 19.00 -2.46
C ALA A 280 12.66 17.97 -3.57
N LEU A 281 11.39 17.73 -3.95
CA LEU A 281 11.04 16.81 -5.04
C LEU A 281 11.68 17.16 -6.37
N THR A 282 11.93 18.45 -6.64
CA THR A 282 12.58 18.88 -7.89
C THR A 282 13.99 18.31 -8.05
N THR A 283 14.67 17.95 -6.94
CA THR A 283 15.97 17.26 -6.98
C THR A 283 15.86 15.82 -7.51
N GLN A 284 14.68 15.21 -7.38
CA GLN A 284 14.37 13.86 -7.82
C GLN A 284 13.64 13.83 -9.18
N ALA A 285 13.67 14.94 -9.92
CA ALA A 285 12.94 15.14 -11.18
C ALA A 285 13.13 14.04 -12.25
N ASN A 286 14.29 13.37 -12.26
CA ASN A 286 14.62 12.33 -13.25
C ASN A 286 14.53 10.90 -12.67
N SER A 287 14.15 10.72 -11.41
CA SER A 287 14.07 9.40 -10.79
C SER A 287 12.68 9.08 -10.26
N LEU A 288 11.94 10.08 -9.78
CA LEU A 288 10.62 9.87 -9.18
C LEU A 288 9.62 9.44 -10.26
N THR A 289 9.04 8.26 -10.07
CA THR A 289 8.06 7.64 -10.96
C THR A 289 6.67 7.54 -10.35
N PHE A 290 6.57 7.55 -9.03
CA PHE A 290 5.33 7.44 -8.27
C PHE A 290 5.27 8.46 -7.13
N LEU A 291 4.16 9.16 -7.01
CA LEU A 291 3.86 10.07 -5.91
C LEU A 291 2.43 9.83 -5.40
N ARG A 292 2.28 9.55 -4.10
CA ARG A 292 0.98 9.52 -3.42
C ARG A 292 0.96 10.55 -2.31
N ILE A 293 -0.10 11.36 -2.27
CA ILE A 293 -0.31 12.42 -1.29
C ILE A 293 -1.68 12.23 -0.65
N HIS A 294 -1.74 12.31 0.67
CA HIS A 294 -3.00 12.25 1.42
C HIS A 294 -3.34 13.59 2.04
N GLU A 295 -4.64 13.92 2.12
CA GLU A 295 -5.16 15.06 2.90
C GLU A 295 -4.54 16.44 2.60
N LEU A 296 -4.13 16.71 1.35
CA LEU A 296 -3.55 18.01 0.97
C LEU A 296 -4.62 19.12 0.98
N TYR A 297 -4.26 20.35 1.37
CA TYR A 297 -5.16 21.51 1.30
C TYR A 297 -5.11 22.20 -0.08
N GLN A 298 -6.14 22.98 -0.40
CA GLN A 298 -6.28 23.62 -1.71
C GLN A 298 -5.14 24.59 -2.08
N ASP A 299 -4.73 25.43 -1.14
CA ASP A 299 -3.64 26.39 -1.33
C ASP A 299 -2.31 25.68 -1.58
N GLN A 300 -2.09 24.56 -0.90
CA GLN A 300 -0.90 23.73 -1.03
C GLN A 300 -0.87 22.95 -2.35
N PHE A 301 -2.04 22.50 -2.83
CA PHE A 301 -2.17 21.87 -4.13
C PHE A 301 -1.66 22.76 -5.27
N LEU A 302 -1.81 24.08 -5.17
CA LEU A 302 -1.26 25.01 -6.15
C LEU A 302 0.27 24.97 -6.22
N PHE A 303 0.96 24.74 -5.08
CA PHE A 303 2.41 24.57 -5.08
C PHE A 303 2.82 23.29 -5.81
N LEU A 304 2.07 22.20 -5.65
CA LEU A 304 2.29 20.97 -6.40
C LEU A 304 2.12 21.17 -7.90
N LEU A 305 1.04 21.83 -8.34
CA LEU A 305 0.80 22.11 -9.77
C LEU A 305 1.99 22.83 -10.44
N ASN A 306 2.66 23.73 -9.71
CA ASN A 306 3.80 24.48 -10.22
C ASN A 306 5.05 23.61 -10.47
N ILE A 307 5.25 22.56 -9.67
CA ILE A 307 6.45 21.70 -9.78
C ILE A 307 6.23 20.48 -10.68
N LEU A 308 4.99 20.03 -10.89
CA LEU A 308 4.70 18.81 -11.67
C LEU A 308 5.38 18.78 -13.06
N PRO A 309 5.43 19.88 -13.85
CA PRO A 309 6.15 19.89 -15.12
C PRO A 309 7.66 19.61 -15.03
N THR A 310 8.25 19.81 -13.84
CA THR A 310 9.68 19.55 -13.62
C THR A 310 9.97 18.07 -13.37
N LEU A 311 8.97 17.29 -12.92
CA LEU A 311 9.09 15.87 -12.58
C LEU A 311 8.93 15.00 -13.83
N LYS A 312 9.97 14.97 -14.67
CA LYS A 312 9.95 14.40 -16.04
C LYS A 312 9.57 12.93 -16.10
N ASN A 313 9.93 12.15 -15.09
CA ASN A 313 9.71 10.71 -15.04
C ASN A 313 8.52 10.30 -14.17
N LEU A 314 7.77 11.25 -13.62
CA LEU A 314 6.59 10.95 -12.81
C LEU A 314 5.47 10.42 -13.70
N GLU A 315 5.18 9.12 -13.59
CA GLU A 315 4.17 8.44 -14.40
C GLU A 315 2.88 8.20 -13.63
N THR A 316 2.94 8.05 -12.30
CA THR A 316 1.79 7.77 -11.44
C THR A 316 1.65 8.83 -10.36
N LEU A 317 0.47 9.45 -10.30
CA LEU A 317 0.09 10.42 -9.27
C LEU A 317 -1.21 9.99 -8.60
N GLN A 318 -1.20 9.93 -7.28
CA GLN A 318 -2.34 9.49 -6.49
C GLN A 318 -2.66 10.48 -5.38
N PHE A 319 -3.95 10.72 -5.16
CA PHE A 319 -4.48 11.53 -4.08
C PHE A 319 -5.49 10.73 -3.26
N TRP A 320 -5.29 10.65 -1.96
CA TRP A 320 -6.23 10.01 -1.04
C TRP A 320 -6.75 11.09 -0.09
N GLY A 321 -7.97 11.55 -0.39
CA GLY A 321 -8.56 12.70 0.26
C GLY A 321 -7.89 14.03 -0.12
N PHE A 322 -8.67 15.09 -0.02
CA PHE A 322 -8.18 16.46 0.15
C PHE A 322 -8.71 16.96 1.50
N SER A 323 -7.98 17.87 2.13
CA SER A 323 -8.47 18.53 3.33
C SER A 323 -9.46 19.65 2.98
N GLY A 324 -10.57 19.73 3.71
CA GLY A 324 -11.52 20.83 3.58
C GLY A 324 -10.90 22.16 4.02
N GLU A 325 -11.42 23.27 3.50
CA GLU A 325 -10.93 24.61 3.86
C GLU A 325 -11.00 24.84 5.38
N TYR A 326 -9.92 25.35 5.98
CA TYR A 326 -10.07 26.25 7.12
C TYR A 326 -10.65 27.55 6.56
N ASP A 327 -11.97 27.72 6.74
CA ASP A 327 -12.72 28.97 6.55
C ASP A 327 -13.13 29.31 5.09
N GLU A 328 -14.45 29.42 4.88
CA GLU A 328 -15.19 29.65 3.60
C GLU A 328 -14.87 30.98 2.88
N SER A 329 -13.81 31.69 3.28
CA SER A 329 -13.49 33.03 2.78
C SER A 329 -12.55 33.06 1.58
N ILE A 330 -11.94 31.93 1.21
CA ILE A 330 -11.14 31.83 -0.01
C ILE A 330 -11.89 31.00 -1.05
N LYS A 331 -13.01 31.55 -1.53
CA LYS A 331 -13.32 31.40 -2.96
C LYS A 331 -12.13 31.97 -3.72
N VAL A 332 -11.12 31.12 -3.99
CA VAL A 332 -10.22 31.32 -5.11
C VAL A 332 -11.13 31.28 -6.31
N SER A 333 -11.71 32.44 -6.64
CA SER A 333 -12.16 32.69 -7.99
C SER A 333 -10.98 32.27 -8.86
N THR A 334 -11.20 31.29 -9.72
CA THR A 334 -10.32 30.90 -10.79
C THR A 334 -10.21 32.07 -11.79
N LYS A 335 -9.74 33.22 -11.32
CA LYS A 335 -9.21 34.33 -12.12
C LYS A 335 -7.73 34.11 -12.43
N HIS A 336 -7.29 32.86 -12.38
CA HIS A 336 -6.13 32.39 -13.12
C HIS A 336 -6.64 31.51 -14.26
N GLY A 337 -7.42 32.10 -15.15
CA GLY A 337 -7.57 31.63 -16.54
C GLY A 337 -6.28 31.85 -17.34
N GLY A 338 -5.13 31.64 -16.72
CA GLY A 338 -3.89 31.40 -17.42
C GLY A 338 -3.90 29.94 -17.81
N ILE A 339 -3.90 29.66 -19.11
CA ILE A 339 -3.75 28.30 -19.64
C ILE A 339 -2.51 27.71 -18.97
N ILE A 340 -2.67 26.67 -18.14
CA ILE A 340 -1.53 25.90 -17.66
C ILE A 340 -1.05 25.10 -18.88
N THR A 341 -0.05 25.64 -19.57
CA THR A 341 0.43 25.16 -20.88
C THR A 341 1.45 24.04 -20.79
N ASN A 342 1.90 23.68 -19.58
CA ASN A 342 2.96 22.71 -19.41
C ASN A 342 2.39 21.29 -19.33
N GLN A 343 2.64 20.51 -20.38
CA GLN A 343 2.31 19.08 -20.40
C GLN A 343 3.13 18.32 -19.35
N ILE A 344 2.48 17.35 -18.69
CA ILE A 344 3.11 16.46 -17.71
C ILE A 344 3.07 15.01 -18.22
N ASN A 345 4.04 14.19 -17.81
CA ASN A 345 4.20 12.80 -18.27
C ASN A 345 3.38 11.79 -17.45
N ILE A 346 2.33 12.25 -16.76
CA ILE A 346 1.47 11.40 -15.95
C ILE A 346 0.64 10.48 -16.86
N LYS A 347 0.79 9.18 -16.65
CA LYS A 347 0.04 8.12 -17.33
C LYS A 347 -1.09 7.59 -16.46
N ASN A 348 -0.91 7.60 -15.14
CA ASN A 348 -1.83 7.02 -14.18
C ASN A 348 -2.23 8.08 -13.15
N LEU A 349 -3.53 8.43 -13.12
CA LEU A 349 -4.08 9.38 -12.18
C LEU A 349 -5.18 8.71 -11.34
N HIS A 350 -5.02 8.74 -10.02
CA HIS A 350 -5.97 8.16 -9.10
C HIS A 350 -6.37 9.15 -8.00
N TYR A 351 -7.66 9.26 -7.74
CA TYR A 351 -8.22 10.01 -6.62
C TYR A 351 -9.24 9.15 -5.87
N LYS A 352 -8.99 8.94 -4.58
CA LYS A 352 -9.91 8.30 -3.62
C LYS A 352 -10.45 9.36 -2.68
N ALA A 353 -11.75 9.43 -2.48
CA ALA A 353 -12.40 10.38 -1.59
C ALA A 353 -12.48 9.81 -0.17
N GLU A 354 -12.07 10.58 0.84
CA GLU A 354 -12.23 10.19 2.25
C GLU A 354 -13.41 10.91 2.93
N LYS A 355 -13.76 12.11 2.45
CA LYS A 355 -14.82 12.95 3.01
C LYS A 355 -15.80 13.33 1.91
N SER A 356 -17.10 13.21 2.18
CA SER A 356 -18.14 13.73 1.30
C SER A 356 -18.08 15.25 1.26
N GLN A 357 -18.22 15.87 0.07
CA GLN A 357 -18.43 17.32 -0.20
C GLN A 357 -17.27 18.15 -0.79
N ILE A 358 -16.14 17.54 -1.18
CA ILE A 358 -15.09 18.31 -1.91
C ILE A 358 -15.42 18.35 -3.40
N ASP A 359 -15.42 19.55 -3.99
CA ASP A 359 -15.49 19.71 -5.45
C ASP A 359 -14.17 19.28 -6.10
N VAL A 360 -14.12 18.00 -6.47
CA VAL A 360 -12.96 17.37 -7.10
C VAL A 360 -12.57 18.03 -8.44
N PHE A 361 -13.50 18.75 -9.09
CA PHE A 361 -13.23 19.40 -10.37
C PHE A 361 -12.06 20.40 -10.26
N ASN A 362 -12.00 21.17 -9.18
CA ASN A 362 -10.96 22.18 -8.98
C ASN A 362 -9.56 21.59 -8.78
N TYR A 363 -9.48 20.32 -8.39
CA TYR A 363 -8.22 19.61 -8.20
C TYR A 363 -7.85 18.78 -9.43
N MET A 364 -8.76 17.93 -9.88
CA MET A 364 -8.48 16.96 -10.95
C MET A 364 -8.56 17.60 -12.34
N GLY A 365 -9.38 18.63 -12.54
CA GLY A 365 -9.54 19.30 -13.83
C GLY A 365 -8.20 19.83 -14.40
N PRO A 366 -7.43 20.62 -13.63
CA PRO A 366 -6.08 21.05 -14.05
C PRO A 366 -5.15 19.89 -14.39
N LEU A 367 -5.12 18.83 -13.58
CA LEU A 367 -4.24 17.67 -13.83
C LEU A 367 -4.62 16.92 -15.10
N ILE A 368 -5.92 16.74 -15.35
CA ILE A 368 -6.46 16.11 -16.57
C ILE A 368 -6.07 16.93 -17.80
N GLN A 369 -6.15 18.26 -17.73
CA GLN A 369 -5.72 19.13 -18.84
C GLN A 369 -4.21 19.08 -19.07
N MET A 370 -3.42 19.08 -18.00
CA MET A 370 -1.95 19.04 -18.08
C MET A 370 -1.44 17.69 -18.61
N ALA A 371 -2.03 16.58 -18.16
CA ALA A 371 -1.62 15.24 -18.58
C ALA A 371 -2.19 14.90 -19.96
N GLY A 372 -3.43 15.32 -20.24
CA GLY A 372 -4.09 15.22 -21.54
C GLY A 372 -3.99 13.83 -22.17
N SER A 373 -3.40 13.76 -23.36
CA SER A 373 -3.23 12.52 -24.12
C SER A 373 -2.23 11.51 -23.53
N ASN A 374 -1.45 11.89 -22.51
CA ASN A 374 -0.52 10.97 -21.85
C ASN A 374 -1.25 10.00 -20.90
N LEU A 375 -2.45 10.37 -20.41
CA LEU A 375 -3.22 9.53 -19.51
C LEU A 375 -3.65 8.22 -20.19
N LYS A 376 -3.40 7.12 -19.47
CA LYS A 376 -3.74 5.74 -19.83
C LYS A 376 -4.72 5.15 -18.83
N THR A 377 -4.55 5.44 -17.55
CA THR A 377 -5.40 4.97 -16.48
C THR A 377 -5.92 6.15 -15.66
N LEU A 378 -7.23 6.14 -15.40
CA LEU A 378 -7.91 7.18 -14.65
C LEU A 378 -8.92 6.56 -13.70
N SER A 379 -8.76 6.81 -12.40
CA SER A 379 -9.69 6.35 -11.37
C SER A 379 -10.05 7.51 -10.46
N LEU A 380 -11.30 7.96 -10.48
CA LEU A 380 -11.71 9.14 -9.74
C LEU A 380 -12.99 8.87 -8.95
N GLU A 381 -13.01 9.32 -7.70
CA GLU A 381 -14.23 9.38 -6.89
C GLU A 381 -14.84 10.77 -6.83
N SER A 382 -16.14 10.85 -6.49
CA SER A 382 -16.90 12.11 -6.40
C SER A 382 -16.89 12.95 -7.69
N VAL A 383 -16.98 12.30 -8.85
CA VAL A 383 -16.88 12.91 -10.18
C VAL A 383 -18.18 13.62 -10.56
N THR A 384 -18.06 14.90 -10.96
CA THR A 384 -19.17 15.72 -11.45
C THR A 384 -19.41 15.54 -12.96
N PRO A 385 -20.63 15.85 -13.47
CA PRO A 385 -20.92 15.80 -14.91
C PRO A 385 -19.96 16.65 -15.76
N GLU A 386 -19.53 17.81 -15.26
CA GLU A 386 -18.60 18.72 -15.92
C GLU A 386 -17.21 18.07 -16.07
N LEU A 387 -16.77 17.34 -15.04
CA LEU A 387 -15.49 16.62 -15.08
C LEU A 387 -15.51 15.50 -16.12
N CYS A 388 -16.63 14.79 -16.28
CA CYS A 388 -16.80 13.78 -17.33
C CYS A 388 -16.63 14.40 -18.74
N LEU A 389 -17.22 15.56 -19.00
CA LEU A 389 -17.04 16.25 -20.28
C LEU A 389 -15.57 16.64 -20.51
N LEU A 390 -14.89 17.12 -19.47
CA LEU A 390 -13.47 17.49 -19.55
C LEU A 390 -12.57 16.29 -19.86
N ILE A 391 -12.81 15.15 -19.21
CA ILE A 391 -12.09 13.89 -19.46
C ILE A 391 -12.24 13.47 -20.93
N GLY A 392 -13.49 13.42 -21.43
CA GLY A 392 -13.77 13.04 -22.82
C GLY A 392 -13.08 13.96 -23.85
N GLN A 393 -12.92 15.24 -23.53
CA GLN A 393 -12.25 16.21 -24.39
C GLN A 393 -10.71 16.15 -24.32
N SER A 394 -10.15 15.81 -23.15
CA SER A 394 -8.72 15.97 -22.88
C SER A 394 -7.93 14.67 -23.05
N CYS A 395 -8.56 13.51 -22.85
CA CYS A 395 -7.87 12.24 -22.61
C CYS A 395 -8.30 11.10 -23.57
N PRO A 396 -8.09 11.23 -24.88
CA PRO A 396 -8.56 10.25 -25.88
C PRO A 396 -7.85 8.88 -25.80
N ASN A 397 -6.73 8.80 -25.08
CA ASN A 397 -5.85 7.64 -25.00
C ASN A 397 -6.06 6.76 -23.76
N VAL A 398 -7.05 7.10 -22.93
CA VAL A 398 -7.40 6.32 -21.74
C VAL A 398 -7.87 4.93 -22.17
N THR A 399 -7.34 3.92 -21.49
CA THR A 399 -7.65 2.50 -21.71
C THR A 399 -8.35 1.88 -20.52
N HIS A 400 -8.14 2.43 -19.32
CA HIS A 400 -8.75 1.98 -18.09
C HIS A 400 -9.36 3.17 -17.35
N LEU A 401 -10.65 3.09 -17.10
CA LEU A 401 -11.42 4.16 -16.49
C LEU A 401 -12.28 3.61 -15.35
N SER A 402 -12.20 4.24 -14.18
CA SER A 402 -13.06 3.96 -13.04
C SER A 402 -13.61 5.28 -12.50
N LEU A 403 -14.93 5.40 -12.40
CA LEU A 403 -15.59 6.64 -11.98
C LEU A 403 -16.65 6.36 -10.92
N SER A 404 -16.58 7.03 -9.78
CA SER A 404 -17.69 7.18 -8.84
C SER A 404 -18.32 8.57 -9.01
N LEU A 405 -19.61 8.62 -9.32
CA LEU A 405 -20.31 9.87 -9.66
C LEU A 405 -20.97 10.50 -8.42
N THR A 406 -21.09 11.82 -8.43
CA THR A 406 -21.85 12.56 -7.42
C THR A 406 -23.37 12.54 -7.66
N THR A 407 -23.81 12.11 -8.84
CA THR A 407 -25.21 12.08 -9.25
C THR A 407 -25.88 10.75 -8.90
N ASN A 408 -27.19 10.78 -8.66
CA ASN A 408 -27.98 9.57 -8.39
C ASN A 408 -28.30 8.76 -9.65
N GLU A 409 -28.21 9.39 -10.82
CA GLU A 409 -28.45 8.79 -12.14
C GLU A 409 -27.22 8.95 -13.03
N ILE A 410 -27.12 8.15 -14.10
CA ILE A 410 -26.06 8.28 -15.10
C ILE A 410 -26.35 9.51 -15.98
N PRO A 411 -25.52 10.56 -15.93
CA PRO A 411 -25.74 11.78 -16.70
C PRO A 411 -25.32 11.62 -18.17
N ASP A 412 -25.90 12.43 -19.05
CA ASP A 412 -25.57 12.44 -20.50
C ASP A 412 -24.06 12.67 -20.78
N SER A 413 -23.35 13.33 -19.86
CA SER A 413 -21.91 13.55 -19.97
C SER A 413 -21.10 12.25 -19.99
N ILE A 414 -21.60 11.17 -19.39
CA ILE A 414 -20.97 9.83 -19.48
C ILE A 414 -21.09 9.28 -20.90
N PHE A 415 -22.23 9.50 -21.58
CA PHE A 415 -22.44 9.04 -22.96
C PHE A 415 -21.44 9.73 -23.89
N HIS A 416 -21.30 11.05 -23.73
CA HIS A 416 -20.32 11.86 -24.44
C HIS A 416 -18.87 11.42 -24.15
N LEU A 417 -18.53 11.17 -22.88
CA LEU A 417 -17.23 10.68 -22.48
C LEU A 417 -16.90 9.35 -23.18
N LEU A 418 -17.81 8.38 -23.10
CA LEU A 418 -17.57 7.03 -23.62
C LEU A 418 -17.47 7.03 -25.14
N SER A 419 -18.31 7.82 -25.82
CA SER A 419 -18.23 7.99 -27.28
C SER A 419 -16.91 8.65 -27.75
N SER A 420 -16.23 9.40 -26.88
CA SER A 420 -14.97 10.09 -27.19
C SER A 420 -13.73 9.20 -26.99
N ILE A 421 -13.81 8.19 -26.12
CA ILE A 421 -12.68 7.31 -25.77
C ILE A 421 -12.81 5.97 -26.50
N THR A 422 -12.17 5.87 -27.66
CA THR A 422 -12.37 4.72 -28.57
C THR A 422 -11.56 3.46 -28.23
N ASN A 423 -10.50 3.58 -27.41
CA ASN A 423 -9.62 2.46 -27.03
C ASN A 423 -9.83 1.99 -25.59
N LEU A 424 -11.02 2.23 -25.03
CA LEU A 424 -11.35 1.85 -23.66
C LEU A 424 -11.45 0.32 -23.54
N LEU A 425 -10.61 -0.28 -22.71
CA LEU A 425 -10.59 -1.72 -22.45
C LEU A 425 -11.29 -2.09 -21.14
N HIS A 426 -11.18 -1.22 -20.14
CA HIS A 426 -11.76 -1.41 -18.83
C HIS A 426 -12.57 -0.18 -18.41
N PHE A 427 -13.81 -0.42 -17.98
CA PHE A 427 -14.68 0.62 -17.47
C PHE A 427 -15.41 0.14 -16.22
N SER A 428 -15.23 0.86 -15.12
CA SER A 428 -15.99 0.67 -13.89
C SER A 428 -16.77 1.93 -13.52
N LEU A 429 -18.03 1.76 -13.14
CA LEU A 429 -18.93 2.87 -12.81
C LEU A 429 -19.65 2.65 -11.48
N TYR A 430 -19.57 3.63 -10.59
CA TYR A 430 -20.15 3.56 -9.26
C TYR A 430 -21.14 4.72 -9.06
N ILE A 431 -22.35 4.37 -8.63
CA ILE A 431 -23.35 5.32 -8.13
C ILE A 431 -23.91 4.74 -6.83
N TYR A 432 -23.67 5.42 -5.72
CA TYR A 432 -24.08 4.98 -4.39
C TYR A 432 -25.55 5.32 -4.05
N SER A 433 -26.38 5.60 -5.05
CA SER A 433 -27.84 5.75 -4.89
C SER A 433 -28.53 4.38 -4.90
N SER A 434 -29.65 4.27 -4.19
CA SER A 434 -30.58 3.13 -4.29
C SER A 434 -31.56 3.24 -5.45
N ASP A 435 -31.59 4.37 -6.15
CA ASP A 435 -32.51 4.63 -7.26
C ASP A 435 -32.04 3.94 -8.55
N VAL A 436 -32.99 3.60 -9.44
CA VAL A 436 -32.66 3.07 -10.77
C VAL A 436 -31.83 4.11 -11.52
N PRO A 437 -30.67 3.75 -12.10
CA PRO A 437 -29.68 4.73 -12.58
C PRO A 437 -30.06 5.44 -13.89
N PHE A 438 -31.26 5.21 -14.43
CA PHE A 438 -31.73 5.77 -15.70
C PHE A 438 -33.10 6.42 -15.54
N ALA A 439 -33.20 7.72 -15.81
CA ALA A 439 -34.48 8.42 -15.85
C ALA A 439 -35.47 7.88 -16.91
N THR A 440 -34.96 7.39 -18.05
CA THR A 440 -35.81 6.98 -19.19
C THR A 440 -35.23 5.78 -19.95
N THR A 441 -36.06 5.09 -20.72
CA THR A 441 -35.58 4.06 -21.67
C THR A 441 -34.64 4.66 -22.74
N GLU A 442 -34.83 5.93 -23.10
CA GLU A 442 -33.95 6.61 -24.05
C GLU A 442 -32.54 6.77 -23.47
N SER A 443 -32.40 7.18 -22.20
CA SER A 443 -31.07 7.30 -21.57
C SER A 443 -30.37 5.94 -21.43
N LEU A 444 -31.12 4.87 -21.12
CA LEU A 444 -30.59 3.50 -21.15
C LEU A 444 -30.10 3.09 -22.56
N THR A 445 -30.86 3.46 -23.59
CA THR A 445 -30.49 3.18 -24.99
C THR A 445 -29.22 3.93 -25.38
N GLN A 446 -29.14 5.23 -25.07
CA GLN A 446 -27.97 6.04 -25.36
C GLN A 446 -26.73 5.54 -24.61
N PHE A 447 -26.86 5.18 -23.33
CA PHE A 447 -25.76 4.57 -22.57
C PHE A 447 -25.26 3.28 -23.22
N SER A 448 -26.18 2.37 -23.56
CA SER A 448 -25.86 1.07 -24.17
C SER A 448 -25.12 1.22 -25.51
N LEU A 449 -25.52 2.20 -26.32
CA LEU A 449 -24.90 2.51 -27.61
C LEU A 449 -23.57 3.26 -27.49
N SER A 450 -23.35 3.98 -26.38
CA SER A 450 -22.13 4.76 -26.16
C SER A 450 -20.95 3.92 -25.70
N ILE A 451 -21.18 2.68 -25.26
CA ILE A 451 -20.10 1.76 -24.86
C ILE A 451 -19.17 1.49 -26.05
N PRO A 452 -17.86 1.78 -25.94
CA PRO A 452 -16.91 1.51 -27.01
C PRO A 452 -16.83 0.02 -27.35
N PRO A 453 -16.78 -0.37 -28.65
CA PRO A 453 -16.65 -1.79 -29.03
C PRO A 453 -15.37 -2.46 -28.52
N SER A 454 -14.36 -1.69 -28.15
CA SER A 454 -13.09 -2.12 -27.56
C SER A 454 -13.23 -2.60 -26.11
N LEU A 455 -14.34 -2.30 -25.44
CA LEU A 455 -14.51 -2.62 -24.02
C LEU A 455 -14.52 -4.12 -23.77
N VAL A 456 -13.64 -4.57 -22.88
CA VAL A 456 -13.46 -5.98 -22.49
C VAL A 456 -14.04 -6.24 -21.10
N TYR A 457 -13.77 -5.31 -20.17
CA TYR A 457 -14.20 -5.38 -18.78
C TYR A 457 -15.23 -4.29 -18.50
N PHE A 458 -16.41 -4.68 -18.00
CA PHE A 458 -17.38 -3.75 -17.46
C PHE A 458 -17.70 -4.11 -16.01
N GLY A 459 -17.37 -3.19 -15.09
CA GLY A 459 -17.70 -3.30 -13.68
C GLY A 459 -18.72 -2.25 -13.27
N PHE A 460 -19.64 -2.58 -12.37
CA PHE A 460 -20.60 -1.59 -11.91
C PHE A 460 -21.07 -1.79 -10.46
N TYR A 461 -21.21 -0.67 -9.75
CA TYR A 461 -21.98 -0.55 -8.52
C TYR A 461 -23.18 0.35 -8.81
N LEU A 462 -24.29 -0.24 -9.26
CA LEU A 462 -25.50 0.47 -9.69
C LEU A 462 -26.73 -0.30 -9.21
N ALA A 463 -27.83 0.39 -8.87
CA ALA A 463 -29.12 -0.26 -8.57
C ALA A 463 -29.85 -0.67 -9.87
N ILE A 464 -29.24 -1.57 -10.65
CA ILE A 464 -29.80 -2.08 -11.91
C ILE A 464 -30.68 -3.31 -11.63
N THR A 465 -31.86 -3.35 -12.26
CA THR A 465 -32.73 -4.53 -12.25
C THR A 465 -32.32 -5.53 -13.34
N PRO A 466 -32.67 -6.83 -13.22
CA PRO A 466 -32.38 -7.83 -14.26
C PRO A 466 -32.85 -7.42 -15.66
N CYS A 467 -34.04 -6.81 -15.78
CA CYS A 467 -34.56 -6.32 -17.06
C CYS A 467 -33.71 -5.20 -17.67
N VAL A 468 -33.18 -4.29 -16.84
CA VAL A 468 -32.32 -3.19 -17.30
C VAL A 468 -30.96 -3.74 -17.74
N LEU A 469 -30.38 -4.69 -17.00
CA LEU A 469 -29.14 -5.36 -17.39
C LEU A 469 -29.32 -6.13 -18.70
N GLU A 470 -30.41 -6.88 -18.85
CA GLU A 470 -30.71 -7.63 -20.08
C GLU A 470 -30.82 -6.70 -21.28
N TYR A 471 -31.53 -5.58 -21.13
CA TYR A 471 -31.65 -4.58 -22.18
C TYR A 471 -30.28 -4.01 -22.57
N PHE A 472 -29.46 -3.64 -21.59
CA PHE A 472 -28.10 -3.14 -21.80
C PHE A 472 -27.25 -4.15 -22.56
N LEU A 473 -27.17 -5.41 -22.09
CA LEU A 473 -26.34 -6.45 -22.69
C LEU A 473 -26.75 -6.80 -24.13
N LYS A 474 -28.05 -6.69 -24.47
CA LYS A 474 -28.55 -6.90 -25.83
C LYS A 474 -28.13 -5.78 -26.79
N HIS A 475 -28.16 -4.52 -26.34
CA HIS A 475 -27.90 -3.34 -27.17
C HIS A 475 -26.44 -2.87 -27.15
N CYS A 476 -25.66 -3.31 -26.16
CA CYS A 476 -24.23 -3.05 -26.08
C CYS A 476 -23.49 -3.72 -27.25
N GLN A 477 -22.65 -2.93 -27.94
CA GLN A 477 -21.85 -3.43 -29.07
C GLN A 477 -20.58 -4.17 -28.61
N ALA A 478 -20.12 -3.89 -27.38
CA ALA A 478 -18.93 -4.51 -26.83
C ALA A 478 -19.16 -6.00 -26.55
N LYS A 479 -18.15 -6.80 -26.90
CA LYS A 479 -18.10 -8.23 -26.58
C LYS A 479 -17.41 -8.42 -25.24
N LEU A 480 -18.14 -8.12 -24.16
CA LEU A 480 -17.64 -8.19 -22.80
C LEU A 480 -17.10 -9.58 -22.50
N GLN A 481 -15.88 -9.63 -21.96
CA GLN A 481 -15.22 -10.86 -21.49
C GLN A 481 -15.27 -10.94 -19.97
N VAL A 482 -15.29 -9.80 -19.29
CA VAL A 482 -15.42 -9.72 -17.85
C VAL A 482 -16.60 -8.82 -17.49
N LEU A 483 -17.48 -9.34 -16.65
CA LEU A 483 -18.56 -8.57 -16.03
C LEU A 483 -18.36 -8.62 -14.52
N ALA A 484 -18.27 -7.44 -13.89
CA ALA A 484 -18.12 -7.33 -12.44
C ALA A 484 -19.32 -6.63 -11.81
N VAL A 485 -19.98 -7.31 -10.89
CA VAL A 485 -21.15 -6.80 -10.17
C VAL A 485 -20.71 -6.54 -8.72
N TYR A 486 -20.44 -5.26 -8.43
CA TYR A 486 -19.91 -4.83 -7.13
C TYR A 486 -21.01 -4.64 -6.07
N ARG A 487 -22.26 -4.58 -6.49
CA ARG A 487 -23.38 -4.32 -5.58
C ARG A 487 -24.04 -5.64 -5.17
N SER A 488 -23.76 -6.11 -3.96
CA SER A 488 -24.28 -7.40 -3.48
C SER A 488 -25.80 -7.45 -3.40
N GLU A 489 -26.49 -6.33 -3.09
CA GLU A 489 -27.94 -6.37 -2.86
C GLU A 489 -28.78 -6.62 -4.12
N ILE A 490 -28.21 -6.42 -5.31
CA ILE A 490 -28.92 -6.67 -6.58
C ILE A 490 -28.67 -8.07 -7.14
N ILE A 491 -27.75 -8.84 -6.55
CA ILE A 491 -27.38 -10.16 -7.05
C ILE A 491 -28.43 -11.18 -6.59
N ASP A 492 -29.34 -11.51 -7.51
CA ASP A 492 -30.35 -12.54 -7.36
C ASP A 492 -30.29 -13.59 -8.49
N GLU A 493 -31.16 -14.60 -8.42
CA GLU A 493 -31.25 -15.66 -9.43
C GLU A 493 -31.57 -15.12 -10.84
N ASN A 494 -32.38 -14.06 -10.92
CA ASN A 494 -32.79 -13.47 -12.19
C ASN A 494 -31.63 -12.73 -12.85
N LEU A 495 -30.85 -11.98 -12.08
CA LEU A 495 -29.65 -11.30 -12.56
C LEU A 495 -28.62 -12.31 -13.08
N ILE A 496 -28.37 -13.38 -12.31
CA ILE A 496 -27.45 -14.46 -12.74
C ILE A 496 -27.96 -15.13 -14.02
N THR A 497 -29.27 -15.35 -14.13
CA THR A 497 -29.89 -15.91 -15.34
C THR A 497 -29.68 -15.00 -16.56
N VAL A 498 -29.82 -13.68 -16.40
CA VAL A 498 -29.53 -12.72 -17.48
C VAL A 498 -28.07 -12.80 -17.94
N ILE A 499 -27.13 -12.90 -17.01
CA ILE A 499 -25.69 -13.01 -17.31
C ILE A 499 -25.38 -14.34 -18.02
N LYS A 500 -26.00 -15.44 -17.56
CA LYS A 500 -25.93 -16.76 -18.21
C LYS A 500 -26.44 -16.69 -19.66
N ASN A 501 -27.60 -16.08 -19.89
CA ASN A 501 -28.16 -15.93 -21.23
C ASN A 501 -27.22 -15.12 -22.14
N TYR A 502 -26.59 -14.06 -21.62
CA TYR A 502 -25.59 -13.31 -22.38
C TYR A 502 -24.38 -14.18 -22.79
N LYS A 503 -23.87 -15.02 -21.88
CA LYS A 503 -22.80 -15.98 -22.19
C LYS A 503 -23.21 -16.93 -23.31
N GLU A 504 -24.43 -17.48 -23.26
CA GLU A 504 -24.93 -18.40 -24.29
C GLU A 504 -25.15 -17.71 -25.64
N GLU A 505 -25.65 -16.47 -25.65
CA GLU A 505 -25.97 -15.73 -26.86
C GLU A 505 -24.73 -15.15 -27.58
N ARG A 506 -23.74 -14.66 -26.82
CA ARG A 506 -22.58 -13.92 -27.37
C ARG A 506 -21.27 -14.71 -27.34
N ASP A 507 -21.18 -15.73 -26.48
CA ASP A 507 -19.99 -16.55 -26.22
C ASP A 507 -18.68 -15.75 -25.97
N SER A 508 -18.78 -14.49 -25.56
CA SER A 508 -17.61 -13.65 -25.25
C SER A 508 -17.26 -13.68 -23.77
N LEU A 509 -18.24 -13.84 -22.88
CA LEU A 509 -18.01 -13.80 -21.43
C LEU A 509 -17.09 -14.96 -21.00
N ARG A 510 -16.11 -14.64 -20.14
CA ARG A 510 -15.08 -15.56 -19.64
C ARG A 510 -14.99 -15.54 -18.11
N LYS A 511 -15.22 -14.37 -17.51
CA LYS A 511 -15.10 -14.17 -16.06
C LYS A 511 -16.29 -13.36 -15.54
N LEU A 512 -16.90 -13.85 -14.47
CA LEU A 512 -17.90 -13.13 -13.69
C LEU A 512 -17.31 -12.85 -12.31
N LEU A 513 -17.26 -11.57 -11.94
CA LEU A 513 -16.84 -11.12 -10.62
C LEU A 513 -18.06 -10.67 -9.83
N ILE A 514 -18.23 -11.20 -8.63
CA ILE A 514 -19.34 -10.87 -7.73
C ILE A 514 -18.84 -10.39 -6.38
N ASP A 515 -19.54 -9.45 -5.77
CA ASP A 515 -19.20 -8.94 -4.44
C ASP A 515 -19.14 -10.07 -3.38
N PRO A 516 -18.16 -10.08 -2.46
CA PRO A 516 -18.05 -11.11 -1.43
C PRO A 516 -19.21 -11.07 -0.40
N GLY A 517 -19.91 -9.94 -0.28
CA GLY A 517 -21.08 -9.78 0.59
C GLY A 517 -22.33 -10.53 0.12
N VAL A 518 -22.30 -11.19 -1.04
CA VAL A 518 -23.42 -12.01 -1.53
C VAL A 518 -23.61 -13.22 -0.63
N ASN A 519 -24.83 -13.38 -0.11
CA ASN A 519 -25.16 -14.47 0.80
C ASN A 519 -25.26 -15.83 0.05
N THR A 520 -24.15 -16.54 -0.02
CA THR A 520 -23.97 -17.79 -0.79
C THR A 520 -23.97 -19.05 0.07
N TYR A 521 -24.68 -19.09 1.21
CA TYR A 521 -24.77 -20.31 2.02
C TYR A 521 -25.23 -21.52 1.18
N GLU A 522 -24.65 -22.68 1.47
CA GLU A 522 -24.84 -23.90 0.70
C GLU A 522 -26.34 -24.27 0.59
N GLY A 523 -26.84 -24.37 -0.63
CA GLY A 523 -28.24 -24.68 -0.92
C GLY A 523 -29.16 -23.48 -1.11
N SER A 524 -28.68 -22.25 -0.92
CA SER A 524 -29.43 -21.03 -1.27
C SER A 524 -29.74 -20.98 -2.77
N VAL A 525 -30.80 -20.28 -3.15
CA VAL A 525 -31.19 -20.11 -4.57
C VAL A 525 -30.05 -19.49 -5.38
N ILE A 526 -29.36 -18.50 -4.81
CA ILE A 526 -28.20 -17.84 -5.41
C ILE A 526 -27.04 -18.82 -5.58
N SER A 527 -26.73 -19.64 -4.56
CA SER A 527 -25.65 -20.63 -4.66
C SER A 527 -25.90 -21.63 -5.80
N LYS A 528 -27.15 -22.08 -5.99
CA LYS A 528 -27.53 -22.97 -7.10
C LYS A 528 -27.38 -22.28 -8.45
N ALA A 529 -27.87 -21.03 -8.56
CA ALA A 529 -27.74 -20.25 -9.78
C ALA A 529 -26.27 -20.02 -10.16
N LEU A 530 -25.39 -19.75 -9.19
CA LEU A 530 -23.95 -19.61 -9.42
C LEU A 530 -23.29 -20.94 -9.84
N ILE A 531 -23.67 -22.06 -9.22
CA ILE A 531 -23.20 -23.39 -9.63
C ILE A 531 -23.57 -23.68 -11.08
N GLU A 532 -24.82 -23.39 -11.47
CA GLU A 532 -25.26 -23.52 -12.87
C GLU A 532 -24.49 -22.59 -13.80
N ALA A 533 -24.29 -21.34 -13.42
CA ALA A 533 -23.52 -20.38 -14.21
C ALA A 533 -22.06 -20.84 -14.39
N ASN A 534 -21.46 -21.44 -13.36
CA ASN A 534 -20.07 -21.93 -13.39
C ASN A 534 -19.88 -23.13 -14.32
N GLN A 535 -20.96 -23.79 -14.76
CA GLN A 535 -20.87 -24.86 -15.77
C GLN A 535 -20.56 -24.33 -17.17
N ILE A 536 -20.81 -23.05 -17.42
CA ILE A 536 -20.65 -22.42 -18.74
C ILE A 536 -19.76 -21.17 -18.73
N ILE A 537 -19.66 -20.46 -17.60
CA ILE A 537 -18.76 -19.32 -17.40
C ILE A 537 -17.47 -19.89 -16.78
N PRO A 538 -16.32 -19.80 -17.47
CA PRO A 538 -15.08 -20.44 -17.02
C PRO A 538 -14.60 -20.03 -15.63
N ILE A 539 -14.77 -18.77 -15.25
CA ILE A 539 -14.29 -18.22 -13.97
C ILE A 539 -15.42 -17.45 -13.30
N ILE A 540 -15.79 -17.87 -12.08
CA ILE A 540 -16.66 -17.10 -11.18
C ILE A 540 -15.92 -16.90 -9.87
N ASN A 541 -15.48 -15.68 -9.60
CA ASN A 541 -14.71 -15.32 -8.42
C ASN A 541 -15.36 -14.16 -7.67
N THR A 542 -14.94 -13.98 -6.41
CA THR A 542 -15.26 -12.76 -5.68
C THR A 542 -14.47 -11.59 -6.24
N VAL A 543 -15.09 -10.41 -6.25
CA VAL A 543 -14.38 -9.15 -6.47
C VAL A 543 -13.33 -9.02 -5.37
N ILE A 544 -12.09 -8.67 -5.76
CA ILE A 544 -11.11 -8.19 -4.79
C ILE A 544 -11.50 -6.74 -4.51
N ASP A 545 -12.16 -6.51 -3.37
CA ASP A 545 -12.59 -5.18 -2.99
C ASP A 545 -11.38 -4.32 -2.62
N ASN A 546 -10.90 -3.55 -3.60
CA ASN A 546 -9.78 -2.62 -3.44
C ASN A 546 -10.18 -1.32 -2.69
N SER A 547 -11.41 -1.24 -2.15
CA SER A 547 -11.87 -0.10 -1.35
C SER A 547 -11.45 -0.21 0.13
N TYR A 548 -11.14 -1.42 0.62
CA TYR A 548 -10.62 -1.61 1.97
C TYR A 548 -9.21 -1.04 2.10
N SER A 549 -9.02 -0.25 3.16
CA SER A 549 -7.77 0.35 3.57
C SER A 549 -6.68 -0.71 3.70
N PHE A 550 -5.77 -0.74 2.72
CA PHE A 550 -4.44 -1.27 2.93
C PHE A 550 -3.73 -0.36 3.94
N SER A 551 -3.77 -0.75 5.21
CA SER A 551 -2.88 -0.23 6.26
C SER A 551 -1.53 -0.97 6.24
N GLY A 552 -1.12 -1.48 5.08
CA GLY A 552 0.10 -2.26 4.90
C GLY A 552 0.70 -2.04 3.50
N PRO A 553 2.00 -2.29 3.33
CA PRO A 553 2.77 -1.89 2.16
C PRO A 553 2.65 -2.92 1.02
N GLU A 554 1.46 -3.48 0.76
CA GLU A 554 1.29 -4.35 -0.40
C GLU A 554 1.33 -3.48 -1.68
N TYR A 555 2.55 -3.36 -2.19
CA TYR A 555 2.96 -2.62 -3.38
C TYR A 555 2.46 -3.31 -4.65
N GLU A 556 1.16 -3.31 -4.88
CA GLU A 556 0.63 -3.54 -6.23
C GLU A 556 0.16 -2.22 -6.83
N SER A 557 0.68 -1.88 -8.00
CA SER A 557 0.15 -0.74 -8.73
C SER A 557 -1.27 -1.08 -9.18
N PHE A 558 -2.22 -0.14 -9.03
CA PHE A 558 -3.60 -0.33 -9.50
C PHE A 558 -3.69 -0.78 -10.97
N VAL A 559 -2.68 -0.43 -11.78
CA VAL A 559 -2.56 -0.86 -13.17
C VAL A 559 -2.31 -2.36 -13.27
N ASP A 560 -1.44 -2.90 -12.41
CA ASP A 560 -1.18 -4.34 -12.35
C ASP A 560 -2.42 -5.10 -11.89
N LEU A 561 -3.14 -4.58 -10.89
CA LEU A 561 -4.41 -5.16 -10.42
C LEU A 561 -5.50 -5.17 -11.50
N TRP A 562 -5.71 -4.06 -12.23
CA TRP A 562 -6.69 -4.02 -13.33
C TRP A 562 -6.30 -4.94 -14.50
N ASN A 563 -5.01 -5.04 -14.80
CA ASN A 563 -4.52 -5.98 -15.81
C ASN A 563 -4.68 -7.43 -15.36
N GLN A 564 -4.42 -7.76 -14.09
CA GLN A 564 -4.69 -9.08 -13.51
C GLN A 564 -6.17 -9.45 -13.67
N ASP A 565 -7.06 -8.48 -13.54
CA ASP A 565 -8.49 -8.73 -13.66
C ASP A 565 -8.94 -9.11 -15.09
N ILE A 566 -8.22 -8.59 -16.09
CA ILE A 566 -8.38 -8.91 -17.52
C ILE A 566 -7.63 -10.20 -17.91
N ILE A 567 -6.52 -10.52 -17.23
CA ILE A 567 -5.74 -11.73 -17.50
C ILE A 567 -6.63 -12.96 -17.23
N LEU A 568 -6.97 -13.65 -18.32
CA LEU A 568 -7.50 -15.00 -18.27
C LEU A 568 -6.31 -15.89 -17.95
N SER A 569 -6.30 -16.51 -16.77
CA SER A 569 -5.25 -17.48 -16.39
C SER A 569 -5.01 -18.44 -17.57
N PRO A 570 -3.76 -18.61 -18.04
CA PRO A 570 -3.49 -19.62 -19.04
C PRO A 570 -3.64 -20.99 -18.37
N GLU A 571 -4.72 -21.68 -18.70
CA GLU A 571 -4.97 -23.11 -18.45
C GLU A 571 -5.10 -23.55 -16.99
N LEU A 572 -6.31 -23.97 -16.62
CA LEU A 572 -6.55 -25.10 -15.71
C LEU A 572 -7.47 -26.10 -16.41
#